data_AF-A0A1H9Y1J7-F1
#
_entry.id   AF-A0A1H9Y1J7-F1
#
_cell.length_a   1.000
_cell.length_b   1.000
_cell.length_c   1.000
_cell.angle_alpha   90.00
_cell.angle_beta   90.00
_cell.angle_gamma   90.00
#
_symmetry.space_group_name_H-M   'P 1'
#
loop_
_entity.id
_entity.type
_entity.pdbx_description
1 polymer ?
#
loop_
_entity_poly.entity_id
_entity_poly.type
_entity_poly.pdbx_seq_one_letter_code
_entity_poly.pdbx_strand_id
1 'polypeptide(L)'
;MSSVTFFKDYRGNDKLRKSFNELSSLVFGINFEEWYQKNFWKHRYIPYSYVEEDRVIANVSVNLVDFIINNEKKRALQIGTVMTHPDYRNRGLSASLMNKILDEYENKYDFMYLFANQNVLDFYPKFGFKPVDEYQYSIEYVAGPTDGNDVYKLAGNNVEDLNFIYDFALDRVPVSKRFGTDNTPELLMFYCIYQCYLLPSR
;
A
#
# COMPACT_ATOMS: atom_id res chain seq x y z
N MET A 1 3.89 22.84 25.77
CA MET A 1 4.26 21.61 25.04
C MET A 1 3.01 21.13 24.34
N SER A 2 3.01 21.14 23.02
CA SER A 2 1.94 20.55 22.22
C SER A 2 1.87 19.05 22.52
N SER A 3 0.67 18.51 22.67
CA SER A 3 0.47 17.10 23.03
C SER A 3 0.36 16.25 21.77
N VAL A 4 1.19 15.20 21.69
CA VAL A 4 1.14 14.22 20.60
C VAL A 4 0.02 13.22 20.86
N THR A 5 -0.91 13.06 19.91
CA THR A 5 -2.08 12.19 20.02
C THR A 5 -2.05 11.11 18.94
N PHE A 6 -2.48 9.89 19.30
CA PHE A 6 -2.58 8.76 18.37
C PHE A 6 -3.94 8.73 17.66
N PHE A 7 -3.93 8.51 16.35
CA PHE A 7 -5.12 8.31 15.51
C PHE A 7 -4.98 7.06 14.65
N LYS A 8 -6.11 6.37 14.41
CA LYS A 8 -6.21 5.21 13.51
C LYS A 8 -7.43 5.33 12.61
N ASP A 9 -7.36 4.77 11.42
CA ASP A 9 -8.51 4.57 10.50
C ASP A 9 -9.29 5.86 10.22
N TYR A 10 -8.56 6.97 10.16
CA TYR A 10 -9.13 8.30 10.02
C TYR A 10 -9.36 8.68 8.55
N ARG A 11 -9.53 7.70 7.64
CA ARG A 11 -9.70 7.97 6.20
C ARG A 11 -10.87 8.90 5.90
N GLY A 12 -11.95 8.85 6.71
CA GLY A 12 -13.11 9.75 6.58
C GLY A 12 -12.92 11.14 7.21
N ASN A 13 -11.79 11.41 7.87
CA ASN A 13 -11.47 12.71 8.43
C ASN A 13 -10.61 13.49 7.43
N ASP A 14 -11.22 14.45 6.74
CA ASP A 14 -10.57 15.22 5.67
C ASP A 14 -9.33 15.97 6.14
N LYS A 15 -9.34 16.52 7.37
CA LYS A 15 -8.21 17.27 7.92
C LYS A 15 -7.00 16.36 8.15
N LEU A 16 -7.22 15.21 8.77
CA LEU A 16 -6.16 14.23 9.03
C LEU A 16 -5.70 13.54 7.74
N ARG A 17 -6.60 13.22 6.80
CA ARG A 17 -6.26 12.65 5.49
C ARG A 17 -5.41 13.63 4.68
N LYS A 18 -5.77 14.92 4.66
CA LYS A 18 -4.97 15.98 4.04
C LYS A 18 -3.58 16.05 4.66
N SER A 19 -3.48 16.11 5.99
CA SER A 19 -2.18 16.20 6.66
C SER A 19 -1.30 14.94 6.46
N PHE A 20 -1.91 13.76 6.44
CA PHE A 20 -1.24 12.52 6.06
C PHE A 20 -0.66 12.61 4.64
N ASN A 21 -1.43 13.12 3.67
CA ASN A 21 -0.99 13.31 2.30
C ASN A 21 0.13 14.35 2.18
N GLU A 22 0.09 15.43 2.98
CA GLU A 22 1.18 16.41 3.06
C GLU A 22 2.48 15.77 3.55
N LEU A 23 2.43 14.95 4.61
CA LEU A 23 3.60 14.22 5.11
C LEU A 23 4.11 13.20 4.08
N SER A 24 3.20 12.45 3.47
CA SER A 24 3.53 11.47 2.43
C SER A 24 4.19 12.11 1.22
N SER A 25 3.68 13.26 0.78
CA SER A 25 4.25 14.03 -0.33
C SER A 25 5.64 14.55 0.04
N LEU A 26 5.82 15.04 1.27
CA LEU A 26 7.12 15.52 1.77
C LEU A 26 8.18 14.40 1.82
N VAL A 27 7.81 13.20 2.27
CA VAL A 27 8.78 12.12 2.52
C VAL A 27 9.03 11.25 1.30
N PHE A 28 8.00 11.02 0.47
CA PHE A 28 8.05 10.08 -0.65
C PHE A 28 7.64 10.68 -2.00
N GLY A 29 7.08 11.88 -2.04
CA GLY A 29 6.54 12.47 -3.28
C GLY A 29 5.25 11.79 -3.76
N ILE A 30 4.56 11.03 -2.90
CA ILE A 30 3.32 10.31 -3.24
C ILE A 30 2.12 10.89 -2.49
N ASN A 31 0.95 10.87 -3.14
CA ASN A 31 -0.29 11.39 -2.61
C ASN A 31 -1.42 10.38 -2.85
N PHE A 32 -2.17 10.03 -1.80
CA PHE A 32 -3.22 9.02 -1.78
C PHE A 32 -4.63 9.60 -1.99
N GLU A 33 -4.78 10.91 -2.17
CA GLU A 33 -6.08 11.57 -2.28
C GLU A 33 -6.84 11.13 -3.52
N GLU A 34 -6.17 10.96 -4.67
CA GLU A 34 -6.83 10.48 -5.89
C GLU A 34 -7.40 9.07 -5.72
N TRP A 35 -6.63 8.17 -5.09
CA TRP A 35 -7.10 6.83 -4.73
C TRP A 35 -8.32 6.85 -3.78
N TYR A 36 -8.38 7.83 -2.87
CA TYR A 36 -9.55 8.04 -2.02
C TYR A 36 -10.76 8.60 -2.78
N GLN A 37 -10.58 9.67 -3.55
CA GLN A 37 -11.65 10.36 -4.29
C GLN A 37 -12.29 9.45 -5.35
N LYS A 38 -11.51 8.52 -5.92
CA LYS A 38 -12.01 7.49 -6.83
C LYS A 38 -12.64 6.27 -6.11
N ASN A 39 -12.85 6.36 -4.80
CA ASN A 39 -13.49 5.32 -3.97
C ASN A 39 -12.74 3.97 -3.92
N PHE A 40 -11.43 3.99 -4.16
CA PHE A 40 -10.58 2.80 -4.07
C PHE A 40 -9.89 2.68 -2.71
N TRP A 41 -9.64 3.78 -1.99
CA TRP A 41 -9.22 3.72 -0.58
C TRP A 41 -10.38 3.31 0.34
N LYS A 42 -10.56 2.00 0.51
CA LYS A 42 -11.59 1.41 1.36
C LYS A 42 -11.10 1.06 2.77
N HIS A 43 -11.81 0.16 3.45
CA HIS A 43 -11.55 -0.26 4.83
C HIS A 43 -10.29 -1.13 5.01
N ARG A 44 -9.66 -1.58 3.91
CA ARG A 44 -8.49 -2.47 3.97
C ARG A 44 -7.16 -1.74 4.08
N TYR A 45 -7.12 -0.41 3.90
CA TYR A 45 -5.94 0.42 4.15
C TYR A 45 -6.20 1.31 5.36
N ILE A 46 -5.44 1.05 6.42
CA ILE A 46 -5.66 1.60 7.75
C ILE A 46 -4.42 2.40 8.15
N PRO A 47 -4.47 3.74 8.15
CA PRO A 47 -3.37 4.54 8.63
C PRO A 47 -3.32 4.55 10.17
N TYR A 48 -2.12 4.43 10.74
CA TYR A 48 -1.83 4.63 12.16
C TYR A 48 -0.88 5.81 12.28
N SER A 49 -1.32 6.90 12.91
CA SER A 49 -0.55 8.14 12.95
C SER A 49 -0.45 8.74 14.33
N TYR A 50 0.66 9.43 14.54
CA TYR A 50 0.80 10.43 15.60
C TYR A 50 0.55 11.82 15.02
N VAL A 51 -0.21 12.61 15.77
CA VAL A 51 -0.66 13.95 15.37
C VAL A 51 -0.29 14.95 16.45
N GLU A 52 0.25 16.09 16.04
CA GLU A 52 0.53 17.24 16.90
C GLU A 52 -0.06 18.48 16.24
N GLU A 53 -0.93 19.22 16.93
CA GLU A 53 -1.60 20.42 16.39
C GLU A 53 -2.26 20.17 15.01
N ASP A 54 -3.02 19.08 14.92
CA ASP A 54 -3.68 18.59 13.68
C ASP A 54 -2.75 18.17 12.53
N ARG A 55 -1.43 18.23 12.75
CA ARG A 55 -0.43 17.79 11.80
C ARG A 55 -0.06 16.33 12.06
N VAL A 56 -0.20 15.47 11.05
CA VAL A 56 0.36 14.12 11.09
C VAL A 56 1.89 14.25 11.07
N ILE A 57 2.54 13.78 12.14
CA ILE A 57 4.00 13.89 12.34
C ILE A 57 4.72 12.54 12.17
N ALA A 58 4.00 11.42 12.28
CA ALA A 58 4.50 10.09 11.96
C ALA A 58 3.34 9.20 11.54
N ASN A 59 3.61 8.24 10.65
CA ASN A 59 2.62 7.27 10.19
C ASN A 59 3.27 5.89 9.98
N VAL A 60 2.49 4.84 10.26
CA VAL A 60 2.66 3.50 9.73
C VAL A 60 1.29 3.03 9.25
N SER A 61 1.16 2.63 7.99
CA SER A 61 -0.11 2.16 7.45
C SER A 61 -0.13 0.64 7.33
N VAL A 62 -1.30 0.05 7.55
CA VAL A 62 -1.55 -1.37 7.41
C VAL A 62 -2.50 -1.62 6.26
N ASN A 63 -2.12 -2.53 5.37
CA ASN A 63 -2.94 -3.06 4.30
C ASN A 63 -3.33 -4.50 4.62
N LEU A 64 -4.62 -4.79 4.67
CA LEU A 64 -5.14 -6.14 4.85
C LEU A 64 -5.12 -6.87 3.51
N VAL A 65 -4.38 -7.96 3.41
CA VAL A 65 -4.16 -8.70 2.16
C VAL A 65 -4.48 -10.16 2.38
N ASP A 66 -5.27 -10.76 1.49
CA ASP A 66 -5.44 -12.21 1.50
C ASP A 66 -4.53 -12.82 0.42
N PHE A 67 -3.85 -13.90 0.76
CA PHE A 67 -3.03 -14.69 -0.14
C PHE A 67 -3.62 -16.08 -0.33
N ILE A 68 -3.38 -16.66 -1.50
CA ILE A 68 -3.53 -18.08 -1.77
C ILE A 68 -2.12 -18.66 -1.86
N ILE A 69 -1.74 -19.50 -0.91
CA ILE A 69 -0.43 -20.16 -0.87
C ILE A 69 -0.67 -21.66 -0.78
N ASN A 70 -0.22 -22.43 -1.79
CA ASN A 70 -0.46 -23.87 -1.89
C ASN A 70 -1.94 -24.25 -1.67
N ASN A 71 -2.85 -23.51 -2.29
CA ASN A 71 -4.30 -23.67 -2.21
C ASN A 71 -4.91 -23.39 -0.83
N GLU A 72 -4.14 -22.82 0.10
CA GLU A 72 -4.62 -22.35 1.40
C GLU A 72 -4.75 -20.83 1.40
N LYS A 73 -5.85 -20.34 1.96
CA LYS A 73 -6.03 -18.91 2.20
C LYS A 73 -5.23 -18.49 3.44
N LYS A 74 -4.34 -17.52 3.27
CA LYS A 74 -3.54 -16.91 4.34
C LYS A 74 -3.86 -15.43 4.44
N ARG A 75 -4.10 -14.93 5.64
CA ARG A 75 -4.34 -13.51 5.90
C ARG A 75 -3.01 -12.86 6.26
N ALA A 76 -2.65 -11.81 5.55
CA ALA A 76 -1.42 -11.08 5.75
C ALA A 76 -1.67 -9.60 6.01
N LEU A 77 -0.70 -8.98 6.67
CA LEU A 77 -0.62 -7.54 6.80
C LEU A 77 0.56 -7.03 5.96
N GLN A 78 0.27 -6.17 5.00
CA GLN A 78 1.31 -5.38 4.36
C GLN A 78 1.52 -4.10 5.18
N ILE A 79 2.72 -3.93 5.73
CA ILE A 79 3.11 -2.68 6.38
C ILE A 79 3.67 -1.74 5.31
N GLY A 80 3.16 -0.52 5.29
CA GLY A 80 3.52 0.48 4.28
C GLY A 80 3.49 1.90 4.82
N THR A 81 3.95 2.84 3.98
CA THR A 81 3.95 4.28 4.29
C THR A 81 4.54 4.59 5.68
N VAL A 82 5.64 3.91 6.03
CA VAL A 82 6.36 4.13 7.29
C VAL A 82 7.13 5.45 7.16
N MET A 83 6.65 6.49 7.82
CA MET A 83 7.22 7.84 7.68
C MET A 83 7.21 8.60 9.00
N THR A 84 8.18 9.48 9.16
CA THR A 84 8.24 10.45 10.26
C THR A 84 8.70 11.78 9.68
N HIS A 85 8.00 12.86 10.08
CA HIS A 85 8.36 14.22 9.72
C HIS A 85 9.82 14.49 10.10
N PRO A 86 10.64 15.14 9.24
CA PRO A 86 12.06 15.40 9.50
C PRO A 86 12.36 15.92 10.91
N ASP A 87 11.60 16.92 11.36
CA ASP A 87 11.78 17.55 12.68
C ASP A 87 11.43 16.65 13.88
N TYR A 88 10.75 15.52 13.64
CA TYR A 88 10.27 14.58 14.66
C TYR A 88 11.00 13.23 14.60
N ARG A 89 12.04 13.10 13.76
CA ARG A 89 12.87 11.89 13.66
C ARG A 89 13.63 11.64 14.97
N ASN A 90 14.06 10.39 15.16
CA ASN A 90 14.82 9.93 16.33
C ASN A 90 14.09 10.06 17.68
N ARG A 91 12.76 10.24 17.67
CA ARG A 91 11.91 10.28 18.88
C ARG A 91 11.16 8.97 19.16
N GLY A 92 11.44 7.91 18.41
CA GLY A 92 10.79 6.60 18.58
C GLY A 92 9.35 6.51 18.08
N LEU A 93 8.82 7.51 17.36
CA LEU A 93 7.42 7.56 16.92
C LEU A 93 7.03 6.38 16.02
N SER A 94 7.80 6.11 14.94
CA SER A 94 7.52 4.94 14.07
C SER A 94 7.66 3.63 14.81
N ALA A 95 8.62 3.51 15.73
CA ALA A 95 8.78 2.28 16.53
C ALA A 95 7.58 2.04 17.44
N SER A 96 7.06 3.11 18.05
CA SER A 96 5.84 3.05 18.85
C SER A 96 4.60 2.66 18.01
N LEU A 97 4.46 3.20 16.79
CA LEU A 97 3.38 2.80 15.87
C LEU A 97 3.51 1.34 15.43
N MET A 98 4.72 0.88 15.11
CA MET A 98 4.99 -0.53 14.77
C MET A 98 4.58 -1.45 15.92
N ASN A 99 4.98 -1.15 17.16
CA ASN A 99 4.60 -1.96 18.32
C ASN A 99 3.08 -2.00 18.52
N LYS A 100 2.38 -0.87 18.37
CA LYS A 100 0.90 -0.85 18.42
C LYS A 100 0.26 -1.77 17.39
N ILE A 101 0.81 -1.82 16.17
CA ILE A 101 0.32 -2.70 15.11
C ILE A 101 0.59 -4.17 15.47
N LEU A 102 1.80 -4.48 15.95
CA LEU A 102 2.14 -5.84 16.38
C LEU A 102 1.21 -6.32 17.49
N ASP A 103 1.00 -5.51 18.52
CA ASP A 103 0.10 -5.82 19.64
C ASP A 103 -1.35 -5.97 19.17
N GLU A 104 -1.80 -5.11 18.25
CA GLU A 104 -3.18 -5.17 17.76
C GLU A 104 -3.46 -6.45 16.95
N TYR A 105 -2.49 -6.90 16.17
CA TYR A 105 -2.67 -8.02 15.23
C TYR A 105 -2.04 -9.33 15.69
N GLU A 106 -1.48 -9.36 16.89
CA GLU A 106 -0.93 -10.56 17.50
C GLU A 106 -1.95 -11.72 17.44
N ASN A 107 -1.52 -12.86 16.91
CA ASN A 107 -2.34 -14.08 16.75
C ASN A 107 -3.61 -13.92 15.88
N LYS A 108 -3.78 -12.81 15.14
CA LYS A 108 -4.95 -12.56 14.27
C LYS A 108 -4.68 -12.78 12.78
N TYR A 109 -3.41 -12.72 12.37
CA TYR A 109 -2.96 -12.85 10.97
C TYR A 109 -1.84 -13.88 10.88
N ASP A 110 -1.69 -14.50 9.71
CA ASP A 110 -0.71 -15.56 9.47
C ASP A 110 0.72 -15.01 9.37
N PHE A 111 0.89 -13.83 8.74
CA PHE A 111 2.18 -13.16 8.63
C PHE A 111 2.05 -11.66 8.34
N MET A 112 3.15 -10.94 8.54
CA MET A 112 3.30 -9.55 8.13
C MET A 112 4.47 -9.42 7.16
N TYR A 113 4.36 -8.54 6.19
CA TYR A 113 5.41 -8.27 5.21
C TYR A 113 5.46 -6.78 4.86
N LEU A 114 6.58 -6.35 4.29
CA LEU A 114 6.79 -4.98 3.85
C LEU A 114 7.87 -4.92 2.78
N PHE A 115 7.85 -3.84 2.01
CA PHE A 115 8.92 -3.48 1.10
C PHE A 115 9.78 -2.40 1.76
N ALA A 116 10.95 -2.79 2.26
CA ALA A 116 11.85 -1.87 2.94
C ALA A 116 12.56 -0.97 1.93
N ASN A 117 12.63 0.33 2.21
CA ASN A 117 13.57 1.18 1.50
C ASN A 117 15.00 0.77 1.91
N GLN A 118 15.91 0.68 0.93
CA GLN A 118 17.32 0.29 1.15
C GLN A 118 18.00 1.12 2.24
N ASN A 119 17.55 2.37 2.47
CA ASN A 119 18.12 3.28 3.46
C ASN A 119 17.73 2.98 4.92
N VAL A 120 16.83 2.01 5.20
CA VAL A 120 16.32 1.74 6.56
C VAL A 120 16.23 0.24 6.88
N LEU A 121 17.10 -0.58 6.29
CA LEU A 121 17.08 -2.04 6.48
C LEU A 121 17.25 -2.47 7.94
N ASP A 122 17.98 -1.69 8.76
CA ASP A 122 18.22 -2.02 10.18
C ASP A 122 17.03 -1.67 11.11
N PHE A 123 15.99 -1.01 10.59
CA PHE A 123 14.82 -0.65 11.39
C PHE A 123 13.90 -1.86 11.65
N TYR A 124 13.59 -2.62 10.60
CA TYR A 124 12.59 -3.69 10.65
C TYR A 124 13.01 -4.97 11.41
N PRO A 125 14.29 -5.39 11.42
CA PRO A 125 14.75 -6.54 12.21
C PRO A 125 14.46 -6.40 13.71
N LYS A 126 14.38 -5.17 14.23
CA LYS A 126 14.04 -4.87 15.63
C LYS A 126 12.63 -5.33 16.01
N PHE A 127 11.76 -5.53 15.02
CA PHE A 127 10.38 -5.98 15.15
C PHE A 127 10.19 -7.45 14.70
N GLY A 128 11.29 -8.18 14.48
CA GLY A 128 11.25 -9.59 14.07
C GLY A 128 11.11 -9.85 12.57
N PHE A 129 11.10 -8.80 11.73
CA PHE A 129 11.12 -8.98 10.27
C PHE A 129 12.47 -9.55 9.82
N LYS A 130 12.42 -10.43 8.83
CA LYS A 130 13.61 -11.04 8.22
C LYS A 130 13.65 -10.69 6.74
N PRO A 131 14.84 -10.37 6.19
CA PRO A 131 14.97 -10.13 4.76
C PRO A 131 14.66 -11.42 3.98
N VAL A 132 14.02 -11.25 2.83
CA VAL A 132 13.72 -12.31 1.85
C VAL A 132 13.98 -11.75 0.46
N ASP A 133 14.38 -12.61 -0.47
CA ASP A 133 14.62 -12.21 -1.86
C ASP A 133 13.31 -11.84 -2.56
N GLU A 134 13.29 -10.69 -3.23
CA GLU A 134 12.21 -10.27 -4.11
C GLU A 134 12.48 -10.75 -5.54
N TYR A 135 11.49 -11.41 -6.14
CA TYR A 135 11.58 -11.90 -7.52
C TYR A 135 10.56 -11.19 -8.40
N GLN A 136 11.05 -10.52 -9.45
CA GLN A 136 10.23 -9.96 -10.51
C GLN A 136 10.42 -10.79 -11.78
N TYR A 137 9.31 -11.29 -12.34
CA TYR A 137 9.32 -12.05 -13.59
C TYR A 137 8.94 -11.13 -14.74
N SER A 138 9.67 -11.23 -15.85
CA SER A 138 9.36 -10.55 -17.11
C SER A 138 9.49 -11.53 -18.27
N ILE A 139 8.71 -11.29 -19.32
CA ILE A 139 8.83 -11.96 -20.61
C ILE A 139 8.83 -10.90 -21.69
N GLU A 140 9.64 -11.08 -22.72
CA GLU A 140 9.55 -10.23 -23.91
C GLU A 140 8.27 -10.58 -24.66
N TYR A 141 7.42 -9.56 -24.88
CA TYR A 141 6.22 -9.71 -25.68
C TYR A 141 6.48 -9.21 -27.10
N VAL A 142 6.41 -10.13 -28.07
CA VAL A 142 6.42 -9.82 -29.49
C VAL A 142 4.99 -9.91 -29.99
N ALA A 143 4.43 -8.80 -30.46
CA ALA A 143 3.09 -8.79 -31.02
C ALA A 143 3.03 -9.74 -32.24
N GLY A 144 2.07 -10.68 -32.23
CA GLY A 144 1.77 -11.51 -33.38
C GLY A 144 1.02 -10.71 -34.47
N PRO A 145 0.79 -11.33 -35.65
CA PRO A 145 -0.12 -10.76 -36.65
C PRO A 145 -1.48 -10.50 -36.00
N THR A 146 -1.97 -9.27 -36.06
CA THR A 146 -3.31 -8.93 -35.56
C THR A 146 -4.33 -9.23 -36.65
N ASP A 147 -5.37 -10.02 -36.34
CA ASP A 147 -6.52 -10.25 -37.23
C ASP A 147 -7.45 -9.01 -37.30
N GLY A 148 -6.88 -7.80 -37.32
CA GLY A 148 -7.63 -6.54 -37.37
C GLY A 148 -8.15 -6.00 -36.04
N ASN A 149 -7.81 -6.61 -34.90
CA ASN A 149 -8.13 -6.06 -33.58
C ASN A 149 -6.96 -5.21 -33.06
N ASP A 150 -7.20 -3.92 -32.84
CA ASP A 150 -6.24 -3.01 -32.21
C ASP A 150 -6.10 -3.34 -30.71
N VAL A 151 -4.85 -3.35 -30.23
CA VAL A 151 -4.56 -3.46 -28.79
C VAL A 151 -4.67 -2.07 -28.17
N TYR A 152 -5.59 -1.90 -27.21
CA TYR A 152 -5.78 -0.63 -26.50
C TYR A 152 -4.99 -0.60 -25.19
N LYS A 153 -4.15 0.43 -25.01
CA LYS A 153 -3.44 0.67 -23.75
C LYS A 153 -4.37 1.39 -22.79
N LEU A 154 -4.78 0.70 -21.72
CA LEU A 154 -5.55 1.28 -20.64
C LEU A 154 -4.70 2.30 -19.84
N ALA A 155 -5.29 3.46 -19.56
CA ALA A 155 -4.67 4.58 -18.88
C ALA A 155 -5.24 4.72 -17.45
N GLY A 156 -4.40 4.60 -16.43
CA GLY A 156 -4.81 4.76 -15.03
C GLY A 156 -5.19 6.18 -14.56
N ASN A 157 -5.30 7.15 -15.47
CA ASN A 157 -5.81 8.51 -15.28
C ASN A 157 -7.13 8.72 -16.05
N ASN A 158 -7.52 7.77 -16.89
CA ASN A 158 -8.82 7.72 -17.53
C ASN A 158 -9.80 6.96 -16.61
N VAL A 159 -10.98 7.52 -16.38
CA VAL A 159 -11.95 6.96 -15.42
C VAL A 159 -12.62 5.70 -15.98
N GLU A 160 -12.92 5.68 -17.27
CA GLU A 160 -13.53 4.54 -17.94
C GLU A 160 -12.60 3.31 -17.91
N ASP A 161 -11.32 3.51 -18.18
CA ASP A 161 -10.28 2.48 -18.12
C ASP A 161 -10.09 1.96 -16.70
N LEU A 162 -10.05 2.85 -15.70
CA LEU A 162 -9.94 2.45 -14.30
C LEU A 162 -11.16 1.64 -13.84
N ASN A 163 -12.37 2.04 -14.23
CA ASN A 163 -13.58 1.29 -13.92
C ASN A 163 -13.55 -0.08 -14.59
N PHE A 164 -13.16 -0.14 -15.87
CA PHE A 164 -12.97 -1.39 -16.58
C PHE A 164 -11.98 -2.31 -15.86
N ILE A 165 -10.81 -1.81 -15.47
CA ILE A 165 -9.82 -2.61 -14.71
C ILE A 165 -10.41 -3.08 -13.38
N TYR A 166 -11.13 -2.20 -12.68
CA TYR A 166 -11.67 -2.50 -11.37
C TYR A 166 -12.77 -3.58 -11.42
N ASP A 167 -13.66 -3.53 -12.40
CA ASP A 167 -14.70 -4.54 -12.62
C ASP A 167 -14.07 -5.91 -12.88
N PHE A 168 -13.07 -5.98 -13.75
CA PHE A 168 -12.30 -7.22 -13.98
C PHE A 168 -11.57 -7.70 -12.72
N ALA A 169 -11.05 -6.78 -11.91
CA ALA A 169 -10.35 -7.11 -10.68
C ALA A 169 -11.30 -7.65 -9.60
N LEU A 170 -12.57 -7.24 -9.58
CA LEU A 170 -13.60 -7.75 -8.68
C LEU A 170 -13.99 -9.19 -9.02
N ASP A 171 -14.14 -9.49 -10.31
CA ASP A 171 -14.58 -10.81 -10.79
C ASP A 171 -13.42 -11.80 -11.03
N ARG A 172 -12.18 -11.37 -10.77
CA ARG A 172 -10.99 -12.19 -11.03
C ARG A 172 -11.01 -13.47 -10.21
N VAL A 173 -10.59 -14.57 -10.83
CA VAL A 173 -10.33 -15.84 -10.15
C VAL A 173 -8.82 -16.09 -10.03
N PRO A 174 -8.34 -16.74 -8.95
CA PRO A 174 -6.93 -17.11 -8.84
C PRO A 174 -6.48 -17.96 -10.03
N VAL A 175 -5.51 -17.46 -10.80
CA VAL A 175 -4.91 -18.18 -11.94
C VAL A 175 -3.87 -19.23 -11.50
N SER A 176 -3.50 -19.23 -10.23
CA SER A 176 -2.54 -20.16 -9.64
C SER A 176 -2.99 -20.57 -8.24
N LYS A 177 -2.80 -21.86 -7.92
CA LYS A 177 -2.95 -22.39 -6.56
C LYS A 177 -1.67 -22.29 -5.75
N ARG A 178 -0.53 -22.00 -6.39
CA ARG A 178 0.77 -21.98 -5.71
C ARG A 178 0.99 -20.68 -4.93
N PHE A 179 0.72 -19.56 -5.58
CA PHE A 179 0.87 -18.22 -5.01
C PHE A 179 -0.01 -17.23 -5.75
N GLY A 180 -0.75 -16.40 -5.03
CA GLY A 180 -1.54 -15.31 -5.57
C GLY A 180 -2.18 -14.48 -4.46
N THR A 181 -2.76 -13.34 -4.82
CA THR A 181 -3.57 -12.54 -3.89
C THR A 181 -5.06 -12.74 -4.15
N ASP A 182 -5.85 -12.59 -3.11
CA ASP A 182 -7.31 -12.65 -3.10
C ASP A 182 -7.85 -11.38 -2.40
N ASN A 183 -9.03 -10.89 -2.80
CA ASN A 183 -9.64 -9.68 -2.25
C ASN A 183 -8.71 -8.44 -2.16
N THR A 184 -7.93 -8.17 -3.22
CA THR A 184 -7.07 -6.99 -3.32
C THR A 184 -7.38 -6.03 -4.49
N PRO A 185 -8.63 -5.90 -5.00
CA PRO A 185 -8.86 -5.05 -6.16
C PRO A 185 -8.58 -3.57 -5.85
N GLU A 186 -8.91 -3.09 -4.65
CA GLU A 186 -8.61 -1.73 -4.22
C GLU A 186 -7.10 -1.42 -4.22
N LEU A 187 -6.29 -2.38 -3.77
CA LEU A 187 -4.83 -2.25 -3.75
C LEU A 187 -4.25 -2.28 -5.16
N LEU A 188 -4.83 -3.07 -6.08
CA LEU A 188 -4.45 -3.03 -7.49
C LEU A 188 -4.68 -1.63 -8.07
N MET A 189 -5.81 -0.99 -7.76
CA MET A 189 -6.11 0.34 -8.28
C MET A 189 -5.11 1.40 -7.83
N PHE A 190 -4.52 1.26 -6.64
CA PHE A 190 -3.42 2.13 -6.21
C PHE A 190 -2.25 2.05 -7.22
N TYR A 191 -1.84 0.85 -7.60
CA TYR A 191 -0.76 0.66 -8.58
C TYR A 191 -1.15 1.09 -10.00
N CYS A 192 -2.41 0.91 -10.41
CA CYS A 192 -2.88 1.40 -11.70
C CYS A 192 -2.82 2.93 -11.80
N ILE A 193 -3.16 3.65 -10.73
CA ILE A 193 -3.12 5.11 -10.69
C ILE A 193 -1.67 5.62 -10.61
N TYR A 194 -0.82 5.01 -9.79
CA TYR A 194 0.50 5.59 -9.49
C TYR A 194 1.69 4.89 -10.17
N GLN A 195 1.67 3.57 -10.39
CA GLN A 195 2.82 2.83 -10.90
C GLN A 195 2.79 2.62 -12.41
N CYS A 196 1.61 2.46 -13.03
CA CYS A 196 1.48 2.35 -14.49
C CYS A 196 1.91 3.62 -15.26
N TYR A 197 2.05 4.76 -14.56
CA TYR A 197 2.61 6.01 -15.11
C TYR A 197 4.12 6.18 -14.89
N LEU A 198 4.70 5.43 -13.95
CA LEU A 198 6.08 5.64 -13.49
C LEU A 198 7.09 4.66 -14.06
N LEU A 199 6.67 3.73 -14.93
CA LEU A 199 7.61 3.02 -15.79
C LEU A 199 7.76 3.85 -17.07
N PRO A 200 8.92 4.49 -17.31
CA PRO A 200 9.25 4.92 -18.66
C PRO A 200 9.16 3.68 -19.52
N SER A 201 8.57 3.81 -20.71
CA SER A 201 8.82 2.90 -21.81
C SER A 201 10.34 2.70 -21.86
N ARG A 202 10.81 1.52 -21.46
CA ARG A 202 12.20 1.15 -21.68
C ARG A 202 12.42 0.96 -23.17
#